data_AF-A0A363U7D5-F1
#
_entry.id   AF-A0A363U7D5-F1
#
_cell.length_a   1.000
_cell.length_b   1.000
_cell.length_c   1.000
_cell.angle_alpha   90.00
_cell.angle_beta   90.00
_cell.angle_gamma   90.00
#
_symmetry.space_group_name_H-M   'P 1'
#
loop_
_entity.id
_entity.type
_entity.pdbx_description
1 polymer ?
#
loop_
_entity_poly.entity_id
_entity_poly.type
_entity_poly.pdbx_seq_one_letter_code
_entity_poly.pdbx_strand_id
1 'polypeptide(L)'
;MRIACPKCDFRPTPDMLWMCYPGCGHRWHTFATHGICPGCAKMWHETQCPHCRMWSLHDDWYRDDEPSGLVSGKERREEKEREAGDGQFVQSQNGIPCCIFFPNAL
;
A
#
# COMPACT_ATOMS: atom_id res chain seq x y z
N MET A 1 -4.29 -7.66 20.17
CA MET A 1 -4.32 -8.01 18.74
C MET A 1 -5.70 -8.53 18.40
N ARG A 2 -6.41 -7.82 17.52
CA ARG A 2 -7.73 -8.18 17.02
C ARG A 2 -7.71 -8.29 15.51
N ILE A 3 -8.57 -9.16 14.98
CA ILE A 3 -8.78 -9.30 13.54
C ILE A 3 -10.03 -8.50 13.17
N ALA A 4 -9.87 -7.48 12.34
CA ALA A 4 -10.98 -6.67 11.84
C ALA A 4 -10.67 -6.13 10.44
N CYS A 5 -11.69 -6.01 9.60
CA CYS A 5 -11.52 -5.44 8.27
C CYS A 5 -11.03 -3.98 8.37
N PRO A 6 -9.95 -3.59 7.66
CA PRO A 6 -9.41 -2.24 7.74
C PRO A 6 -10.33 -1.16 7.16
N LYS A 7 -11.34 -1.55 6.37
CA LYS A 7 -12.26 -0.65 5.66
C LYS A 7 -13.61 -0.43 6.36
N CYS A 8 -14.11 -1.45 7.06
CA CYS A 8 -15.47 -1.41 7.63
C CYS A 8 -15.55 -1.94 9.06
N ASP A 9 -14.41 -2.27 9.67
CA ASP A 9 -14.28 -2.82 11.03
C ASP A 9 -15.09 -4.10 11.29
N PHE A 10 -15.50 -4.79 10.22
CA PHE A 10 -16.13 -6.10 10.29
C PHE A 10 -15.20 -7.11 10.96
N ARG A 11 -15.71 -7.83 11.95
CA ARG A 11 -14.98 -8.88 12.67
C ARG A 11 -15.40 -10.25 12.16
N PRO A 12 -14.49 -11.03 11.58
CA PRO A 12 -14.82 -12.37 11.11
C PRO A 12 -15.06 -13.32 12.29
N THR A 13 -16.11 -14.14 12.19
CA THR A 13 -16.43 -15.21 13.15
C THR A 13 -15.76 -16.52 12.72
N PRO A 14 -15.48 -17.46 13.64
CA PRO A 14 -14.83 -18.75 13.33
C PRO A 14 -15.64 -19.69 12.42
N ASP A 15 -16.87 -19.33 12.06
CA ASP A 15 -17.70 -20.08 11.09
C ASP A 15 -17.53 -19.56 9.65
N MET A 16 -16.87 -18.42 9.46
CA MET A 16 -16.77 -17.76 8.16
C MET A 16 -15.65 -18.31 7.27
N LEU A 17 -15.97 -19.06 6.22
CA LEU A 17 -14.96 -19.69 5.36
C LEU A 17 -14.68 -18.88 4.08
N TRP A 18 -13.41 -18.77 3.71
CA TRP A 18 -12.95 -18.28 2.40
C TRP A 18 -12.61 -19.45 1.50
N MET A 19 -12.80 -19.26 0.19
CA MET A 19 -12.51 -20.26 -0.82
C MET A 19 -11.18 -19.99 -1.52
N CYS A 20 -10.40 -21.04 -1.77
CA CYS A 20 -9.08 -20.92 -2.37
C CYS A 20 -9.25 -20.80 -3.88
N TYR A 21 -9.54 -19.61 -4.40
CA TYR A 21 -9.76 -19.39 -5.82
C TYR A 21 -8.88 -18.26 -6.35
N PRO A 22 -8.00 -18.51 -7.34
CA PRO A 22 -8.04 -19.61 -8.32
C PRO A 22 -7.20 -20.86 -7.97
N GLY A 23 -7.04 -21.20 -6.69
CA GLY A 23 -6.25 -22.36 -6.25
C GLY A 23 -7.06 -23.67 -6.22
N CYS A 24 -6.91 -24.46 -5.15
CA CYS A 24 -7.51 -25.79 -5.03
C CYS A 24 -9.01 -25.81 -4.66
N GLY A 25 -9.66 -24.65 -4.50
CA GLY A 25 -11.07 -24.57 -4.12
C GLY A 25 -11.38 -24.96 -2.66
N HIS A 26 -10.36 -25.27 -1.85
CA HIS A 26 -10.54 -25.58 -0.43
C HIS A 26 -11.18 -24.39 0.31
N ARG A 27 -12.07 -24.69 1.26
CA ARG A 27 -12.76 -23.67 2.08
C ARG A 27 -12.18 -23.70 3.49
N TRP A 28 -11.58 -22.60 3.93
CA TRP A 28 -10.95 -22.51 5.25
C TRP A 28 -11.03 -21.11 5.82
N HIS A 29 -10.72 -21.01 7.11
CA HIS A 29 -10.46 -19.75 7.78
C HIS A 29 -9.09 -19.21 7.40
N THR A 30 -9.03 -18.13 6.63
CA THR A 30 -7.76 -17.52 6.23
C THR A 30 -6.91 -17.13 7.42
N PHE A 31 -7.53 -16.64 8.50
CA PHE A 31 -6.82 -16.26 9.72
C PHE A 31 -6.30 -17.43 10.55
N ALA A 32 -6.86 -18.64 10.39
CA ALA A 32 -6.38 -19.82 11.13
C ALA A 32 -4.96 -20.25 10.70
N THR A 33 -4.55 -19.88 9.49
CA THR A 33 -3.28 -20.26 8.88
C THR A 33 -2.50 -19.06 8.35
N HIS A 34 -2.81 -17.85 8.82
CA HIS A 34 -2.18 -16.60 8.36
C HIS A 34 -2.16 -16.46 6.81
N GLY A 35 -3.28 -16.79 6.18
CA GLY A 35 -3.45 -16.71 4.74
C GLY A 35 -2.86 -17.90 3.97
N ILE A 36 -2.38 -18.95 4.61
CA ILE A 36 -1.82 -20.13 3.91
C ILE A 36 -2.92 -21.17 3.68
N CYS A 37 -3.20 -21.53 2.43
CA CYS A 37 -4.17 -22.57 2.13
C CYS A 37 -3.66 -23.95 2.60
N PRO A 38 -4.37 -24.68 3.47
CA PRO A 38 -3.92 -26.00 3.94
C PRO A 38 -3.98 -27.08 2.84
N GLY A 39 -4.76 -26.86 1.78
CA GLY A 39 -4.88 -27.82 0.68
C GLY A 39 -3.77 -27.73 -0.38
N CYS A 40 -3.25 -26.53 -0.66
CA CYS A 40 -2.23 -26.33 -1.70
C CYS A 40 -1.01 -25.50 -1.25
N ALA A 41 -0.91 -25.16 0.03
CA ALA A 41 0.13 -24.33 0.63
C ALA A 41 0.29 -22.93 0.01
N LYS A 42 -0.69 -22.45 -0.78
CA LYS A 42 -0.65 -21.12 -1.37
C LYS A 42 -0.81 -20.04 -0.30
N MET A 43 0.10 -19.07 -0.30
CA MET A 43 0.03 -17.88 0.56
C MET A 43 -0.86 -16.79 -0.08
N TRP A 44 -1.83 -16.32 0.68
CA TRP A 44 -2.74 -15.23 0.31
C TRP A 44 -2.31 -13.94 1.00
N HIS A 45 -1.74 -13.03 0.22
CA HIS A 45 -1.34 -11.70 0.71
C HIS A 45 -2.51 -10.72 0.83
N GLU A 46 -3.64 -11.01 0.18
CA GLU A 46 -4.84 -10.19 0.19
C GLU A 46 -6.04 -11.04 0.57
N THR A 47 -6.93 -10.48 1.38
CA THR A 47 -8.17 -11.13 1.82
C THR A 47 -9.35 -10.23 1.52
N GLN A 48 -10.36 -10.79 0.82
CA GLN A 48 -11.61 -10.09 0.55
C GLN A 48 -12.50 -10.07 1.80
N CYS A 49 -13.02 -8.91 2.15
CA CYS A 49 -14.02 -8.81 3.21
C CYS A 49 -15.40 -9.25 2.73
N PRO A 50 -16.09 -10.18 3.40
CA PRO A 50 -17.43 -10.61 2.98
C PRO A 50 -18.52 -9.55 3.20
N HIS A 51 -18.30 -8.59 4.13
CA HIS A 51 -19.27 -7.54 4.43
C HIS A 51 -19.20 -6.38 3.43
N CYS A 52 -18.02 -5.77 3.25
CA CYS A 52 -17.85 -4.65 2.32
C CYS A 52 -17.39 -5.06 0.91
N ARG A 53 -17.04 -6.34 0.69
CA ARG A 53 -16.53 -6.90 -0.58
C ARG A 53 -15.25 -6.27 -1.09
N MET A 54 -14.60 -5.44 -0.28
CA MET A 54 -13.30 -4.84 -0.60
C MET A 54 -12.18 -5.84 -0.33
N TRP A 55 -11.16 -5.80 -1.17
CA TRP A 55 -9.88 -6.46 -0.94
C TRP A 55 -9.02 -5.59 -0.03
N SER A 56 -8.29 -6.23 0.87
CA SER A 56 -7.31 -5.57 1.74
C SER A 56 -6.16 -6.53 1.98
N LEU A 57 -4.96 -6.00 2.21
CA LEU A 57 -3.79 -6.81 2.56
C LEU A 57 -4.10 -7.63 3.80
N HIS A 58 -3.71 -8.89 3.82
CA HIS A 58 -3.97 -9.80 4.94
C HIS A 58 -3.36 -9.26 6.24
N ASP A 59 -2.18 -8.65 6.16
CA ASP A 59 -1.50 -8.03 7.31
C ASP A 59 -2.32 -6.87 7.94
N ASP A 60 -3.01 -6.07 7.12
CA ASP A 60 -3.82 -4.93 7.61
C ASP A 60 -5.03 -5.37 8.45
N TRP A 61 -5.41 -6.65 8.41
CA TRP A 61 -6.49 -7.17 9.24
C TRP A 61 -6.07 -7.35 10.69
N TYR A 62 -4.78 -7.54 10.96
CA TYR A 62 -4.25 -7.67 12.31
C TYR A 62 -4.00 -6.28 12.86
N ARG A 63 -4.88 -5.83 13.76
CA ARG A 63 -4.68 -4.56 14.48
C ARG A 63 -4.14 -4.86 15.86
N ASP A 64 -3.06 -4.18 16.21
CA ASP A 64 -2.64 -4.04 17.59
C ASP A 64 -3.65 -3.15 18.30
N ASP A 65 -4.49 -3.77 19.13
CA ASP A 65 -5.05 -3.06 20.28
C ASP A 65 -3.87 -2.80 21.21
N GLU A 66 -3.20 -1.66 21.03
CA GLU A 66 -2.17 -1.16 21.95
C GLU A 66 -2.71 -1.32 23.39
N PRO A 67 -2.11 -2.17 24.24
CA PRO A 67 -2.27 -1.99 25.66
C PRO A 67 -1.44 -0.75 26.02
N SER A 68 -2.08 0.42 25.93
CA SER A 68 -1.68 1.70 26.51
C SER A 68 -0.33 1.67 27.24
N GLY A 69 0.77 2.09 26.61
CA GLY A 69 1.97 2.37 27.42
C GLY A 69 3.35 2.54 26.79
N LEU A 70 3.60 2.33 25.49
CA LEU A 70 4.97 2.55 24.95
C LEU A 70 4.96 3.41 23.69
N VAL A 71 5.04 4.72 23.94
CA VAL A 71 5.37 5.75 22.94
C VAL A 71 6.74 5.48 22.33
N SER A 72 6.77 4.92 21.12
CA SER A 72 8.01 4.81 20.35
C SER A 72 8.38 6.19 19.80
N GLY A 73 9.43 6.78 20.38
CA GLY A 73 9.96 8.08 19.98
C GLY A 73 10.34 8.13 18.50
N LYS A 74 9.74 9.08 17.78
CA LYS A 74 10.26 9.58 16.49
C LYS A 74 10.95 10.90 16.77
N GLU A 75 12.26 10.88 17.02
CA GLU A 75 13.06 12.08 16.90
C GLU A 75 13.47 12.31 15.44
N ARG A 76 13.03 13.48 14.99
CA ARG A 76 13.19 14.17 13.72
C ARG A 76 14.66 14.51 13.45
N ARG A 77 15.15 14.21 12.23
CA ARG A 77 16.27 14.96 11.65
C ARG A 77 15.94 15.37 10.21
N GLU A 78 15.19 16.46 10.11
CA GLU A 78 15.25 17.38 8.98
C GLU A 78 16.46 18.30 9.24
N GLU A 79 17.54 18.13 8.47
CA GLU A 79 18.63 19.11 8.42
C GLU A 79 18.51 19.91 7.12
N LYS A 80 18.02 21.12 7.35
CA LYS A 80 17.74 22.23 6.46
C LYS A 80 18.97 22.70 5.69
N GLU A 81 18.80 22.81 4.37
CA GLU A 81 19.69 23.50 3.43
C GLU A 81 20.05 24.92 3.90
N ARG A 82 21.34 25.27 3.81
CA ARG A 82 21.87 26.64 3.76
C ARG A 82 23.01 26.71 2.74
N GLU A 83 22.62 27.13 1.55
CA GLU A 83 23.26 27.97 0.53
C GLU A 83 24.74 28.40 0.68
N ALA A 84 25.51 28.19 -0.40
CA ALA A 84 26.38 29.15 -1.11
C ALA A 84 26.98 28.38 -2.32
N GLY A 85 26.92 28.78 -3.59
CA GLY A 85 26.93 30.12 -4.17
C GLY A 85 28.31 30.42 -4.77
N ASP A 86 28.70 29.74 -5.85
CA ASP A 86 29.71 30.22 -6.81
C ASP A 86 29.64 29.40 -8.12
N GLY A 87 29.48 30.07 -9.25
CA GLY A 87 29.23 29.39 -10.53
C GLY A 87 29.04 30.35 -11.69
N GLN A 88 30.04 31.21 -11.88
CA GLN A 88 30.26 32.02 -13.06
C GLN A 88 30.20 31.17 -14.36
N PHE A 89 29.23 31.42 -15.25
CA PHE A 89 29.43 31.12 -16.67
C PHE A 89 28.77 32.18 -17.53
N VAL A 90 29.59 33.16 -17.91
CA VAL A 90 29.32 34.04 -19.04
C VAL A 90 29.71 33.28 -20.31
N GLN A 91 28.80 33.17 -21.28
CA GLN A 91 29.16 33.13 -22.69
C GLN A 91 27.96 33.41 -23.59
N SER A 92 28.10 34.51 -24.34
CA SER A 92 27.66 34.70 -25.72
C SER A 92 26.18 34.58 -26.06
N GLN A 93 25.53 35.75 -26.05
CA GLN A 93 24.93 36.43 -27.20
C GLN A 93 24.77 35.63 -28.51
N ASN A 94 23.68 35.99 -29.22
CA ASN A 94 23.20 35.56 -30.55
C ASN A 94 22.17 34.41 -30.43
N GLY A 95 20.86 34.63 -30.42
CA GLY A 95 20.08 35.55 -31.24
C GLY A 95 19.38 34.74 -32.35
N ILE A 96 18.05 34.94 -32.49
CA ILE A 96 17.14 34.63 -33.62
C ILE A 96 16.02 33.62 -33.28
N PRO A 97 14.76 33.88 -33.71
CA PRO A 97 13.58 33.84 -32.83
C PRO A 97 12.59 32.70 -33.09
N CYS A 98 11.64 32.58 -32.16
CA CYS A 98 10.32 31.95 -32.36
C CYS A 98 9.72 32.38 -33.71
N CYS A 99 9.39 31.41 -34.57
CA CYS A 99 8.20 31.35 -35.44
C CYS A 99 8.42 30.31 -36.56
N ILE A 100 7.98 29.08 -36.33
CA ILE A 100 7.52 28.13 -37.36
C ILE A 100 6.38 27.35 -36.67
N PHE A 101 5.07 27.51 -36.90
CA PHE A 101 4.28 27.67 -38.14
C PHE A 101 4.74 26.61 -39.16
N PHE A 102 4.09 25.45 -39.31
CA PHE A 102 2.75 25.11 -39.85
C PHE A 102 2.60 23.54 -39.75
N PRO A 103 1.53 22.86 -40.24
CA PRO A 103 0.12 22.85 -39.83
C PRO A 103 -0.49 21.43 -39.71
N ASN A 104 -1.80 21.41 -39.42
CA ASN A 104 -2.77 20.33 -39.56
C ASN A 104 -2.73 19.60 -40.92
N ALA A 105 -2.91 18.26 -40.92
CA ALA A 105 -3.50 17.51 -42.04
C ALA A 105 -4.06 16.16 -41.51
N LEU A 106 -5.39 16.10 -41.41
CA LEU A 106 -6.19 14.88 -41.50
C LEU A 106 -6.32 14.46 -42.97
#